data_AF-A0A7C1M8N3-F1
#
_entry.id   AF-A0A7C1M8N3-F1
#
_cell.length_a   1.000
_cell.length_b   1.000
_cell.length_c   1.000
_cell.angle_alpha   90.00
_cell.angle_beta   90.00
_cell.angle_gamma   90.00
#
_symmetry.space_group_name_H-M   'P 1'
#
loop_
_entity.id
_entity.type
_entity.pdbx_description
1 polymer ?
#
loop_
_entity_poly.entity_id
_entity_poly.type
_entity_poly.pdbx_seq_one_letter_code
_entity_poly.pdbx_strand_id
1 'polypeptide(L)' 'MALEGDVYRYYIDSYCCGEEEEWLGCMRFKAKEKLNFCPDFVLPDSVMTIDQIIDRFDMDNN' A
#
# COMPACT_ATOMS: atom_id res chain seq x y z
N MET A 1 -14.40 -2.53 -3.94
CA MET A 1 -14.90 -2.98 -2.62
C MET A 1 -14.35 -1.99 -1.61
N ALA A 2 -15.20 -1.19 -0.96
CA ALA A 2 -14.73 -0.25 0.07
C ALA A 2 -14.27 -1.09 1.28
N LEU A 3 -13.05 -0.85 1.76
CA LEU A 3 -12.54 -1.50 2.97
C LEU A 3 -13.49 -1.15 4.13
N GLU A 4 -14.01 -2.16 4.84
CA GLU A 4 -14.89 -1.95 5.98
C GLU A 4 -14.22 -1.00 6.99
N GLY A 5 -15.01 -0.12 7.62
CA GLY A 5 -14.49 1.05 8.35
C GLY A 5 -13.47 0.73 9.44
N ASP A 6 -13.52 -0.47 10.01
CA ASP A 6 -12.58 -0.94 11.03
C ASP A 6 -11.19 -1.25 10.46
N VAL A 7 -11.12 -1.78 9.24
CA VAL A 7 -9.86 -2.08 8.54
C VAL A 7 -9.15 -0.79 8.14
N TYR A 8 -9.91 0.20 7.66
CA TYR A 8 -9.38 1.53 7.35
C TYR A 8 -8.80 2.21 8.59
N ARG A 9 -9.49 2.09 9.73
CA ARG A 9 -9.05 2.69 11.00
C ARG A 9 -7.77 2.04 11.53
N TYR A 10 -7.68 0.70 11.46
CA TYR A 10 -6.46 -0.03 11.79
C TYR A 10 -5.28 0.43 10.95
N TYR A 11 -5.46 0.58 9.63
CA TYR A 11 -4.37 1.03 8.76
C TYR A 11 -3.95 2.48 9.04
N ILE A 12 -4.90 3.36 9.36
CA ILE A 12 -4.55 4.73 9.78
C ILE A 12 -3.81 4.71 11.12
N ASP A 13 -4.29 3.96 12.11
CA ASP A 13 -3.69 3.95 13.44
C ASP A 13 -2.27 3.36 13.41
N SER A 14 -2.07 2.25 12.71
CA SER A 14 -0.76 1.57 12.61
C SER A 14 0.21 2.21 11.63
N TYR A 15 -0.25 2.67 10.46
CA TYR A 15 0.67 3.15 9.41
C TYR A 15 0.65 4.66 9.21
N CYS A 16 -0.47 5.36 9.50
CA CYS A 16 -0.54 6.82 9.37
C CYS A 16 -0.33 7.58 10.69
N CYS A 17 -0.64 6.97 11.83
CA CYS A 17 -0.50 7.57 13.16
C CYS A 17 0.51 6.83 14.05
N GLY A 18 1.05 5.71 13.57
CA GLY A 18 2.12 4.93 14.22
C GLY A 18 3.50 5.55 14.03
N GLU A 19 4.55 4.80 14.38
CA GLU A 19 5.92 5.29 14.30
C GLU A 19 6.41 5.38 12.84
N GLU A 20 7.39 6.25 12.59
CA GLU A 20 7.90 6.52 11.23
C GLU A 20 8.43 5.24 10.54
N GLU A 21 8.90 4.27 11.32
CA GLU A 21 9.33 2.94 10.86
C GLU A 21 8.19 2.10 10.28
N GLU A 22 6.99 2.15 10.87
CA GLU A 22 5.80 1.45 10.37
C GLU A 22 5.29 2.09 9.09
N TRP A 23 5.31 3.42 9.02
CA TRP A 23 4.99 4.15 7.80
C TRP A 23 5.96 3.79 6.66
N LEU A 24 7.26 3.75 6.94
CA LEU A 24 8.28 3.29 5.99
C LEU A 24 8.10 1.82 5.59
N GLY A 25 7.47 1.00 6.45
CA GLY A 25 7.07 -0.38 6.17
C GLY A 25 5.91 -0.51 5.18
N CYS A 26 5.07 0.52 5.04
CA CYS A 26 3.87 0.49 4.22
C CYS A 26 4.18 0.26 2.73
N MET A 27 3.79 -0.91 2.22
CA MET A 27 3.98 -1.25 0.80
C MET A 27 3.22 -0.31 -0.13
N ARG A 28 2.06 0.19 0.29
CA ARG A 28 1.27 1.17 -0.47
C ARG A 28 2.01 2.51 -0.62
N PHE A 29 2.74 2.96 0.40
CA PHE A 29 3.53 4.19 0.35
C PHE A 29 4.77 4.03 -0.54
N LYS A 30 5.50 2.93 -0.35
CA LYS A 30 6.66 2.58 -1.18
C LYS A 30 6.32 2.41 -2.65
N ALA A 31 5.21 1.73 -2.95
CA ALA A 31 4.70 1.61 -4.31
C ALA A 31 4.33 2.98 -4.88
N LYS A 32 3.70 3.86 -4.08
CA LYS A 32 3.40 5.23 -4.49
C LYS A 32 4.65 6.03 -4.84
N GLU A 33 5.72 5.96 -4.05
CA GLU A 33 6.97 6.65 -4.39
C GLU A 33 7.57 6.16 -5.71
N LYS A 34 7.49 4.86 -5.98
CA LYS A 34 8.12 4.25 -7.16
C LYS A 34 7.28 4.37 -8.43
N LEU A 35 5.96 4.22 -8.32
CA LEU A 35 5.00 4.32 -9.43
C LEU A 35 4.47 5.75 -9.63
N ASN A 36 4.75 6.66 -8.68
CA ASN A 36 4.13 7.99 -8.58
C ASN A 36 2.58 7.97 -8.58
N PHE A 37 2.02 6.80 -8.29
CA PHE A 37 0.59 6.49 -8.33
C PHE A 37 0.27 5.63 -7.12
N CYS A 38 -0.89 5.83 -6.49
CA CYS A 38 -1.29 5.04 -5.33
C CYS A 38 -2.13 3.85 -5.81
N PRO A 39 -1.55 2.64 -5.98
CA PRO A 39 -2.31 1.48 -6.39
C PRO A 39 -3.31 1.11 -5.31
N ASP A 40 -4.60 1.20 -5.63
CA ASP A 40 -5.67 0.93 -4.66
C ASP A 40 -5.80 -0.56 -4.30
N PHE A 41 -5.24 -1.43 -5.14
CA PHE A 41 -5.16 -2.87 -4.91
C PHE A 41 -4.07 -3.28 -3.92
N VAL A 42 -3.17 -2.35 -3.54
CA VAL A 42 -2.09 -2.61 -2.58
C VAL A 42 -2.50 -2.12 -1.19
N LEU A 43 -2.52 -3.07 -0.25
CA LEU A 43 -2.70 -2.76 1.17
C LEU A 43 -1.34 -2.45 1.83
N PRO A 44 -1.32 -1.68 2.93
CA PRO A 44 -0.11 -1.40 3.70
C PRO A 44 0.62 -2.67 4.16
N ASP A 45 -0.15 -3.68 4.53
CA ASP A 45 0.30 -5.02 4.97
C ASP A 45 0.44 -6.02 3.82
N SER A 46 0.44 -5.55 2.57
CA SER A 46 0.57 -6.46 1.43
C SER A 46 1.88 -7.25 1.52
N VAL A 47 1.79 -8.57 1.45
CA VAL A 47 2.95 -9.48 1.41
C VAL A 47 3.71 -9.36 0.08
N MET A 48 3.12 -8.68 -0.91
CA MET A 48 3.76 -8.43 -2.21
C MET A 48 4.91 -7.44 -2.06
N THR A 49 6.03 -7.75 -2.70
CA THR A 49 7.16 -6.82 -2.80
C THR A 49 6.84 -5.69 -3.79
N ILE A 50 7.57 -4.58 -3.67
CA ILE A 50 7.36 -3.43 -4.56
C ILE A 50 7.49 -3.83 -6.04
N ASP A 51 8.45 -4.68 -6.38
CA ASP A 51 8.64 -5.10 -7.78
C ASP A 51 7.45 -5.95 -8.27
N GLN A 52 6.89 -6.84 -7.44
CA GLN A 52 5.67 -7.58 -7.81
C GLN A 52 4.47 -6.66 -7.99
N ILE A 53 4.37 -5.60 -7.20
CA ILE A 53 3.32 -4.58 -7.33
C ILE A 53 3.46 -3.84 -8.67
N ILE A 54 4.68 -3.49 -9.06
CA ILE A 54 4.98 -2.82 -10.32
C ILE A 54 4.68 -3.75 -11.50
N ASP A 55 5.17 -4.98 -11.47
CA ASP A 55 4.90 -6.00 -12.51
C ASP A 55 3.40 -6.22 -12.69
N ARG A 56 2.65 -6.28 -11.57
CA ARG A 56 1.19 -6.43 -11.61
C ARG A 56 0.51 -5.22 -12.22
N PHE A 57 0.95 -4.01 -11.88
CA PHE A 57 0.41 -2.78 -12.43
C PHE A 57 0.71 -2.63 -13.93
N ASP A 58 1.92 -2.99 -14.36
CA ASP A 58 2.35 -2.93 -15.76
C ASP A 58 1.58 -3.96 -16.60
N MET A 59 1.40 -5.19 -16.08
CA MET A 59 0.56 -6.22 -16.72
C MET A 59 -0.90 -5.82 -16.88
N ASP A 60 -1.49 -5.06 -15.94
CA ASP A 60 -2.89 -4.61 -16.05
C ASP A 60 -3.08 -3.46 -17.06
N ASN A 61 -1.99 -2.76 -17.44
CA ASN A 61 -2.01 -1.65 -18.39
C ASN A 61 -1.61 -2.01 -19.84
N ASN A 62 -1.34 -3.28 -20.15
CA ASN A 62 -0.88 -3.76 -21.46
C ASN A 62 -1.71 -4.94 -21.99
#